data_AF-A0A0L6X0F3-F1
#
_entry.id   AF-A0A0L6X0F3-F1
#
_cell.length_a   1.000
_cell.length_b   1.000
_cell.length_c   1.000
_cell.angle_alpha   90.00
_cell.angle_beta   90.00
_cell.angle_gamma   90.00
#
_symmetry.space_group_name_H-M   'P 1'
#
loop_
_entity.id
_entity.type
_entity.pdbx_description
1 polymer ?
#
loop_
_entity_poly.entity_id
_entity_poly.type
_entity_poly.pdbx_seq_one_letter_code
_entity_poly.pdbx_strand_id
1 'polypeptide(L)'
;MIDRFSIVTLVFFFLSAIFVIRPVSFPICLPYLGRRRIWINLTTAPIIAIAILWAAQCLGATQIRDGIVGTDDIKPYNILILFITLAYMAITLDITGILQAAAFWVSNKGGSNTRKLFFYFYVMLTLISMMLGNDPVILSGTAFLVYYTAAAQLTPLPWLMSEFAAANTSSMVLFVGNPTNVVICEGFLVNNAAFTAYTILPFLACSLSCFVALFTQFSAERHLPFKIPQTSKLNPLEVLRDPIGAWVGSFVLGSCLVVIIIVSFFKVDVWKISLPFAGAKFIFDLAWDHYRFSTGRLHPADQKDQTTDVKEKLQRAMSQNNDHFPTLATALPRLPFALIPFAFSQFILIEALSHQGWIEVFAGWLAKATHGGQMHPTIWLIGVLGVFLCNLAGTNIGATILLTKIVRAVPNFPKNSMRAAAIALAIASNIGAVSFVFSASLAGLLWHNILHQKGIKNIGQWTFARWNLLPLVTMTTIGLAVVSAEMAVLFRR
;
A
#
# COMPACT_ATOMS: atom_id res chain seq x y z
N MET A 1 31.42 -15.29 8.40
CA MET A 1 32.40 -14.25 8.80
C MET A 1 32.04 -12.99 8.04
N ILE A 2 31.88 -11.87 8.73
CA ILE A 2 31.58 -10.58 8.07
C ILE A 2 32.89 -10.07 7.47
N ASP A 3 32.90 -9.87 6.15
CA ASP A 3 34.06 -9.36 5.42
C ASP A 3 33.79 -7.95 4.84
N ARG A 4 34.75 -7.44 4.06
CA ARG A 4 34.62 -6.12 3.43
C ARG A 4 33.42 -6.03 2.48
N PHE A 5 33.12 -7.11 1.73
CA PHE A 5 32.00 -7.14 0.78
C PHE A 5 30.67 -7.11 1.52
N SER A 6 30.62 -7.77 2.67
CA SER A 6 29.50 -7.75 3.59
C SER A 6 29.21 -6.34 4.09
N ILE A 7 30.23 -5.61 4.55
CA ILE A 7 30.08 -4.23 5.05
C ILE A 7 29.60 -3.31 3.92
N VAL A 8 30.23 -3.39 2.74
CA VAL A 8 29.82 -2.58 1.57
C VAL A 8 28.35 -2.84 1.22
N THR A 9 27.91 -4.10 1.22
CA THR A 9 26.51 -4.46 0.94
C THR A 9 25.55 -3.85 1.95
N LEU A 10 25.87 -3.90 3.24
CA LEU A 10 25.03 -3.29 4.28
C LEU A 10 24.96 -1.77 4.15
N VAL A 11 26.10 -1.12 3.86
CA VAL A 11 26.16 0.33 3.66
C VAL A 11 25.29 0.75 2.49
N PHE A 12 25.39 0.08 1.34
CA PHE A 12 24.58 0.41 0.17
C PHE A 12 23.10 0.07 0.34
N PHE A 13 22.76 -0.94 1.14
CA PHE A 13 21.37 -1.21 1.53
C PHE A 13 20.76 -0.01 2.29
N PHE A 14 21.42 0.47 3.35
CA PHE A 14 20.92 1.61 4.12
C PHE A 14 21.01 2.93 3.35
N LEU A 15 22.06 3.13 2.55
CA LEU A 15 22.19 4.32 1.70
C LEU A 15 21.09 4.37 0.64
N SER A 16 20.73 3.23 0.04
CA SER A 16 19.56 3.13 -0.83
C SER A 16 18.29 3.53 -0.09
N ALA A 17 18.08 3.00 1.12
CA ALA A 17 16.91 3.34 1.92
C ALA A 17 16.85 4.82 2.31
N ILE A 18 17.98 5.45 2.65
CA ILE A 18 18.06 6.89 2.94
C ILE A 18 17.60 7.70 1.74
N PHE A 19 18.02 7.35 0.52
CA PHE A 19 17.59 8.06 -0.69
C PHE A 19 16.16 7.76 -1.11
N VAL A 20 15.61 6.61 -0.73
CA VAL A 20 14.17 6.34 -0.85
C VAL A 20 13.37 7.27 0.07
N ILE A 21 13.85 7.46 1.30
CA ILE A 21 13.21 8.32 2.32
C ILE A 21 13.36 9.81 1.98
N ARG A 22 14.55 10.22 1.55
CA ARG A 22 14.89 11.59 1.17
C ARG A 22 15.41 11.62 -0.26
N PRO A 23 14.52 11.79 -1.26
CA PRO A 23 14.94 11.85 -2.65
C PRO A 23 15.83 13.06 -2.89
N VAL A 24 16.94 12.85 -3.59
CA VAL A 24 17.92 13.89 -3.94
C VAL A 24 17.95 14.04 -5.45
N SER A 25 18.17 15.27 -5.91
CA SER A 25 18.42 15.53 -7.32
C SER A 25 19.61 16.43 -7.53
N PHE A 26 20.38 16.14 -8.57
CA PHE A 26 21.53 16.93 -8.95
C PHE A 26 21.50 17.22 -10.46
N PRO A 27 21.89 18.43 -10.87
CA PRO A 27 22.03 18.76 -12.28
C PRO A 27 23.31 18.15 -12.83
N ILE A 28 23.20 17.37 -13.90
CA ILE A 28 24.35 16.88 -14.67
C ILE A 28 24.34 17.57 -16.03
N CYS A 29 25.50 18.12 -16.42
CA CYS A 29 25.74 18.55 -17.78
C CYS A 29 26.25 17.36 -18.59
N LEU A 30 25.41 16.79 -19.45
CA LEU A 30 25.83 15.75 -20.39
C LEU A 30 26.28 16.43 -21.70
N PRO A 31 27.42 16.02 -22.30
CA PRO A 31 28.03 16.71 -23.45
C PRO A 31 27.12 16.81 -24.69
N TYR A 32 26.15 15.91 -24.87
CA TYR A 32 25.23 15.90 -26.02
C TYR A 32 23.75 16.16 -25.67
N LEU A 33 23.37 16.10 -24.39
CA LEU A 33 21.97 16.12 -23.93
C LEU A 33 21.62 17.35 -23.08
N GLY A 34 22.57 18.28 -22.93
CA GLY A 34 22.40 19.50 -22.14
C GLY A 34 22.34 19.24 -20.63
N ARG A 35 21.85 20.24 -19.88
CA ARG A 35 21.59 20.10 -18.44
C ARG A 35 20.35 19.23 -18.23
N ARG A 36 20.52 18.02 -17.69
CA ARG A 36 19.43 17.20 -17.18
C ARG A 36 19.54 17.04 -15.67
N ARG A 37 18.39 17.01 -15.00
CA ARG A 37 18.30 16.76 -13.56
C ARG A 37 18.07 15.27 -13.34
N ILE A 38 19.04 14.59 -12.75
CA ILE A 38 18.89 13.18 -12.38
C ILE A 38 18.33 13.11 -10.96
N TRP A 39 17.32 12.26 -10.77
CA TRP A 39 16.68 12.02 -9.48
C TRP A 39 17.13 10.68 -8.92
N ILE A 40 17.65 10.70 -7.70
CA ILE A 40 17.83 9.50 -6.87
C ILE A 40 16.64 9.48 -5.91
N ASN A 41 15.71 8.56 -6.17
CA ASN A 41 14.43 8.45 -5.46
C ASN A 41 14.03 6.98 -5.30
N LEU A 42 12.78 6.74 -4.91
CA LEU A 42 12.19 5.40 -4.77
C LEU A 42 12.51 4.46 -5.94
N THR A 43 12.42 4.92 -7.19
CA THR A 43 12.56 4.04 -8.36
C THR A 43 14.00 3.84 -8.80
N THR A 44 14.88 4.81 -8.57
CA THR A 44 16.26 4.77 -9.07
C THR A 44 17.29 4.37 -8.01
N ALA A 45 17.09 4.73 -6.74
CA ALA A 45 18.10 4.50 -5.70
C ALA A 45 18.42 3.02 -5.47
N PRO A 46 17.44 2.11 -5.38
CA PRO A 46 17.72 0.68 -5.23
C PRO A 46 18.41 0.07 -6.46
N ILE A 47 18.03 0.49 -7.66
CA ILE A 47 18.63 0.01 -8.90
C ILE A 47 20.10 0.46 -8.99
N ILE A 48 20.39 1.71 -8.64
CA ILE A 48 21.76 2.24 -8.60
C ILE A 48 22.59 1.48 -7.55
N ALA A 49 22.03 1.22 -6.36
CA ALA A 49 22.71 0.44 -5.33
C ALA A 49 23.06 -0.98 -5.82
N ILE A 50 22.13 -1.66 -6.51
CA ILE A 50 22.38 -2.99 -7.11
C ILE A 50 23.47 -2.90 -8.17
N ALA A 51 23.44 -1.92 -9.06
CA ALA A 51 24.45 -1.74 -10.09
C ALA A 51 25.86 -1.53 -9.49
N ILE A 52 25.97 -0.73 -8.44
CA ILE A 52 27.24 -0.50 -7.73
C ILE A 52 27.69 -1.78 -7.03
N LEU A 53 26.80 -2.49 -6.33
CA LEU A 53 27.15 -3.73 -5.65
C LEU A 53 27.54 -4.84 -6.61
N TRP A 54 26.91 -4.89 -7.78
CA TRP A 54 27.29 -5.83 -8.84
C TRP A 54 28.67 -5.51 -9.42
N ALA A 55 28.94 -4.22 -9.71
CA ALA A 55 30.24 -3.76 -10.17
C ALA A 55 31.34 -3.98 -9.11
N ALA A 56 31.02 -3.82 -7.83
CA ALA A 56 31.90 -4.07 -6.70
C ALA A 56 32.04 -5.56 -6.35
N GLN A 57 31.45 -6.47 -7.14
CA GLN A 57 31.46 -7.92 -6.93
C GLN A 57 30.92 -8.36 -5.56
N CYS A 58 30.07 -7.52 -4.95
CA CYS A 58 29.38 -7.83 -3.70
C CYS A 58 28.15 -8.72 -3.91
N LEU A 59 27.57 -8.71 -5.12
CA LEU A 59 26.50 -9.61 -5.54
C LEU A 59 26.78 -10.13 -6.95
N GLY A 60 26.35 -11.35 -7.25
CA GLY A 60 26.49 -12.01 -8.55
C GLY A 60 25.15 -12.14 -9.30
N ALA A 61 25.22 -12.68 -10.52
CA ALA A 61 24.03 -12.90 -11.35
C ALA A 61 23.03 -13.87 -10.71
N THR A 62 23.50 -14.81 -9.90
CA THR A 62 22.66 -15.72 -9.12
C THR A 62 21.79 -14.97 -8.12
N GLN A 63 22.37 -14.05 -7.33
CA GLN A 63 21.59 -13.27 -6.35
C GLN A 63 20.59 -12.34 -7.04
N ILE A 64 20.92 -11.78 -8.20
CA ILE A 64 19.97 -10.99 -9.01
C ILE A 64 18.81 -11.88 -9.46
N ARG A 65 19.11 -13.07 -10.02
CA ARG A 65 18.10 -14.04 -10.45
C ARG A 65 17.23 -14.48 -9.28
N ASP A 66 17.83 -14.79 -8.14
CA ASP A 66 17.15 -15.29 -6.95
C ASP A 66 16.26 -14.19 -6.33
N GLY A 67 16.68 -12.92 -6.39
CA GLY A 67 15.82 -11.78 -6.05
C GLY A 67 14.64 -11.53 -7.00
N ILE A 68 14.62 -12.11 -8.20
CA ILE A 68 13.53 -11.97 -9.18
C ILE A 68 12.63 -13.22 -9.20
N VAL A 69 13.25 -14.39 -9.36
CA VAL A 69 12.58 -15.69 -9.45
C VAL A 69 12.15 -16.18 -8.06
N GLY A 70 12.90 -15.84 -7.02
CA GLY A 70 12.60 -16.22 -5.65
C GLY A 70 13.39 -17.42 -5.16
N THR A 71 13.53 -17.47 -3.83
CA THR A 71 14.16 -18.53 -3.04
C THR A 71 13.28 -18.84 -1.82
N ASP A 72 13.46 -20.03 -1.24
CA ASP A 72 12.76 -20.43 -0.01
C ASP A 72 11.23 -20.28 -0.08
N ASP A 73 10.57 -20.72 -1.16
CA ASP A 73 9.12 -20.58 -1.38
C ASP A 73 8.58 -19.15 -1.55
N ILE A 74 9.40 -18.12 -1.40
CA ILE A 74 9.00 -16.72 -1.64
C ILE A 74 9.28 -16.40 -3.10
N LYS A 75 8.24 -16.11 -3.89
CA LYS A 75 8.36 -15.83 -5.33
C LYS A 75 7.96 -14.39 -5.62
N PRO A 76 8.92 -13.45 -5.73
CA PRO A 76 8.64 -12.03 -5.90
C PRO A 76 7.68 -11.73 -7.07
N TYR A 77 7.82 -12.43 -8.19
CA TYR A 77 6.93 -12.26 -9.34
C TYR A 77 5.48 -12.68 -9.05
N ASN A 78 5.24 -13.73 -8.24
CA ASN A 78 3.88 -14.12 -7.83
C ASN A 78 3.19 -12.95 -7.13
N ILE A 79 3.89 -12.34 -6.18
CA ILE A 79 3.42 -11.24 -5.33
C ILE A 79 3.07 -10.02 -6.19
N LEU A 80 3.95 -9.66 -7.12
CA LEU A 80 3.78 -8.46 -7.95
C LEU A 80 2.69 -8.62 -9.02
N ILE A 81 2.57 -9.80 -9.64
CA ILE A 81 1.48 -10.09 -10.59
C ILE A 81 0.13 -10.06 -9.86
N LEU A 82 0.03 -10.71 -8.70
CA LEU A 82 -1.17 -10.69 -7.87
C LEU A 82 -1.56 -9.25 -7.52
N PHE A 83 -0.60 -8.48 -7.02
CA PHE A 83 -0.85 -7.12 -6.58
C PHE A 83 -1.32 -6.21 -7.73
N ILE A 84 -0.70 -6.27 -8.91
CA ILE A 84 -1.10 -5.44 -10.07
C ILE A 84 -2.47 -5.83 -10.62
N THR A 85 -2.75 -7.13 -10.70
CA THR A 85 -4.04 -7.62 -11.22
C THR A 85 -5.20 -7.17 -10.33
N LEU A 86 -5.02 -7.21 -9.01
CA LEU A 86 -6.02 -6.70 -8.07
C LEU A 86 -6.10 -5.18 -8.06
N ALA A 87 -4.95 -4.48 -8.07
CA ALA A 87 -4.91 -3.03 -8.17
C ALA A 87 -5.65 -2.53 -9.42
N TYR A 88 -5.48 -3.21 -10.56
CA TYR A 88 -6.19 -2.88 -11.79
C TYR A 88 -7.72 -3.02 -11.63
N MET A 89 -8.20 -4.14 -11.11
CA MET A 89 -9.64 -4.34 -10.90
C MET A 89 -10.22 -3.34 -9.89
N ALA A 90 -9.48 -3.02 -8.83
CA ALA A 90 -9.93 -2.08 -7.82
C ALA A 90 -9.92 -0.62 -8.31
N ILE A 91 -8.90 -0.21 -9.08
CA ILE A 91 -8.82 1.15 -9.66
C ILE A 91 -9.88 1.33 -10.74
N THR A 92 -10.10 0.34 -11.62
CA THR A 92 -11.15 0.44 -12.64
C THR A 92 -12.54 0.46 -12.01
N LEU A 93 -12.76 -0.30 -10.93
CA LEU A 93 -13.98 -0.20 -10.13
C LEU A 93 -14.14 1.19 -9.51
N ASP A 94 -13.08 1.77 -8.98
CA ASP A 94 -13.11 3.12 -8.41
C ASP A 94 -13.43 4.21 -9.45
N ILE A 95 -12.90 4.10 -10.68
CA ILE A 95 -13.16 5.03 -11.79
C ILE A 95 -14.67 5.13 -12.13
N THR A 96 -15.45 4.08 -11.86
CA THR A 96 -16.91 4.09 -12.05
C THR A 96 -17.64 5.11 -11.18
N GLY A 97 -16.99 5.57 -10.09
CA GLY A 97 -17.55 6.51 -9.13
C GLY A 97 -18.23 5.83 -7.93
N ILE A 98 -18.18 4.50 -7.81
CA ILE A 98 -18.84 3.77 -6.70
C ILE A 98 -18.35 4.21 -5.32
N LEU A 99 -17.04 4.51 -5.15
CA LEU A 99 -16.49 4.98 -3.89
C LEU A 99 -16.96 6.40 -3.56
N GLN A 100 -17.07 7.25 -4.57
CA GLN A 100 -17.56 8.61 -4.43
C GLN A 100 -19.07 8.62 -4.12
N ALA A 101 -19.84 7.72 -4.72
CA ALA A 101 -21.25 7.52 -4.40
C ALA A 101 -21.44 7.04 -2.95
N ALA A 102 -20.60 6.11 -2.47
CA ALA A 102 -20.60 5.69 -1.07
C ALA A 102 -20.30 6.87 -0.12
N ALA A 103 -19.33 7.71 -0.49
CA ALA A 103 -18.96 8.90 0.27
C ALA A 103 -20.09 9.94 0.33
N PHE A 104 -20.81 10.17 -0.77
CA PHE A 104 -22.02 11.02 -0.80
C PHE A 104 -23.14 10.45 0.08
N TRP A 105 -23.36 9.14 0.03
CA TRP A 105 -24.35 8.47 0.88
C TRP A 105 -24.02 8.63 2.37
N VAL A 106 -22.75 8.45 2.75
CA VAL A 106 -22.28 8.66 4.13
C VAL A 106 -22.41 10.12 4.55
N SER A 107 -22.05 11.06 3.68
CA SER A 107 -22.20 12.50 3.94
C SER A 107 -23.64 12.86 4.28
N ASN A 108 -24.59 12.40 3.46
CA ASN A 108 -26.02 12.64 3.68
C ASN A 108 -26.52 12.05 5.01
N LYS A 109 -25.98 10.90 5.43
CA LYS A 109 -26.36 10.23 6.69
C LYS A 109 -25.75 10.91 7.92
N GLY A 110 -24.58 11.52 7.79
CA GLY A 110 -23.91 12.27 8.86
C GLY A 110 -24.64 13.57 9.23
N GLY A 111 -25.30 14.21 8.25
CA GLY A 111 -26.07 15.42 8.45
C GLY A 111 -25.20 16.59 8.94
N SER A 112 -25.70 17.40 9.88
CA SER A 112 -25.00 18.60 10.35
C SER A 112 -24.03 18.36 11.52
N ASN A 113 -23.90 17.13 12.02
CA ASN A 113 -23.05 16.81 13.18
C ASN A 113 -21.67 16.30 12.73
N THR A 114 -20.65 17.15 12.87
CA THR A 114 -19.27 16.86 12.45
C THR A 114 -18.69 15.61 13.10
N ARG A 115 -18.94 15.37 14.39
CA ARG A 115 -18.39 14.20 15.10
C ARG A 115 -19.00 12.90 14.58
N LYS A 116 -20.31 12.91 14.32
CA LYS A 116 -21.03 11.79 13.72
C LYS A 116 -20.54 11.54 12.29
N LEU A 117 -20.36 12.61 11.52
CA LEU A 117 -19.84 12.55 10.17
C LEU A 117 -18.42 11.99 10.12
N PHE A 118 -17.54 12.44 11.02
CA PHE A 118 -16.17 11.94 11.17
C PHE A 118 -16.15 10.44 11.44
N PHE A 119 -16.97 9.97 12.39
CA PHE A 119 -17.12 8.54 12.66
C PHE A 119 -17.61 7.76 11.44
N TYR A 120 -18.62 8.25 10.72
CA TYR A 120 -19.12 7.54 9.54
C TYR A 120 -18.13 7.48 8.39
N PHE A 121 -17.37 8.55 8.15
CA PHE A 121 -16.29 8.51 7.16
C PHE A 121 -15.19 7.54 7.57
N TYR A 122 -14.78 7.53 8.83
CA TYR A 122 -13.79 6.56 9.33
C TYR A 122 -14.27 5.12 9.07
N VAL A 123 -15.48 4.78 9.52
CA VAL A 123 -16.05 3.43 9.34
C VAL A 123 -16.17 3.05 7.87
N MET A 124 -16.65 3.97 7.02
CA MET A 124 -16.77 3.72 5.58
C MET A 124 -15.41 3.43 4.94
N LEU A 125 -14.41 4.27 5.22
CA LEU A 125 -13.07 4.13 4.65
C LEU A 125 -12.41 2.83 5.11
N THR A 126 -12.58 2.47 6.39
CA THR A 126 -12.16 1.17 6.93
C THR A 126 -12.82 0.01 6.18
N LEU A 127 -14.15 0.01 6.02
CA LEU A 127 -14.87 -1.08 5.36
C LEU A 127 -14.49 -1.23 3.88
N ILE A 128 -14.39 -0.12 3.15
CA ILE A 128 -13.99 -0.14 1.74
C ILE A 128 -12.55 -0.67 1.63
N SER A 129 -11.64 -0.19 2.48
CA SER A 129 -10.25 -0.58 2.41
C SER A 129 -9.99 -2.03 2.87
N MET A 130 -10.81 -2.58 3.77
CA MET A 130 -10.77 -4.02 4.08
C MET A 130 -10.98 -4.88 2.84
N MET A 131 -11.81 -4.43 1.89
CA MET A 131 -12.15 -5.19 0.68
C MET A 131 -11.23 -4.87 -0.51
N LEU A 132 -10.95 -3.59 -0.73
CA LEU A 132 -10.24 -3.11 -1.92
C LEU A 132 -8.74 -2.90 -1.72
N GLY A 133 -8.26 -2.95 -0.47
CA GLY A 133 -6.91 -2.54 -0.11
C GLY A 133 -6.79 -1.05 0.16
N ASN A 134 -5.58 -0.60 0.47
CA ASN A 134 -5.30 0.80 0.82
C ASN A 134 -5.20 1.71 -0.41
N ASP A 135 -4.60 1.26 -1.52
CA ASP A 135 -4.28 2.14 -2.65
C ASP A 135 -5.50 2.81 -3.33
N PRO A 136 -6.60 2.09 -3.66
CA PRO A 136 -7.77 2.73 -4.27
C PRO A 136 -8.44 3.74 -3.32
N VAL A 137 -8.43 3.43 -2.02
CA VAL A 137 -9.00 4.30 -0.98
C VAL A 137 -8.17 5.56 -0.83
N ILE A 138 -6.84 5.48 -0.81
CA ILE A 138 -5.97 6.67 -0.78
C ILE A 138 -6.11 7.49 -2.06
N LEU A 139 -6.21 6.85 -3.22
CA LEU A 139 -6.28 7.57 -4.49
C LEU A 139 -7.57 8.40 -4.61
N SER A 140 -8.72 7.78 -4.33
CA SER A 140 -10.02 8.42 -4.53
C SER A 140 -10.61 9.03 -3.27
N GLY A 141 -10.37 8.44 -2.11
CA GLY A 141 -10.75 8.99 -0.81
C GLY A 141 -10.09 10.35 -0.59
N THR A 142 -8.79 10.48 -0.84
CA THR A 142 -8.05 11.73 -0.64
C THR A 142 -8.58 12.81 -1.58
N ALA A 143 -8.71 12.50 -2.87
CA ALA A 143 -9.22 13.47 -3.86
C ALA A 143 -10.64 13.93 -3.52
N PHE A 144 -11.50 12.99 -3.10
CA PHE A 144 -12.86 13.28 -2.65
C PHE A 144 -12.87 14.13 -1.38
N LEU A 145 -12.12 13.75 -0.34
CA LEU A 145 -12.12 14.45 0.94
C LEU A 145 -11.58 15.86 0.81
N VAL A 146 -10.58 16.09 -0.04
CA VAL A 146 -10.11 17.45 -0.35
C VAL A 146 -11.23 18.28 -0.98
N TYR A 147 -11.93 17.75 -1.98
CA TYR A 147 -13.06 18.44 -2.60
C TYR A 147 -14.19 18.71 -1.61
N TYR A 148 -14.57 17.69 -0.84
CA TYR A 148 -15.66 17.75 0.13
C TYR A 148 -15.37 18.76 1.24
N THR A 149 -14.18 18.72 1.83
CA THR A 149 -13.80 19.64 2.90
C THR A 149 -13.69 21.07 2.40
N ALA A 150 -13.23 21.29 1.17
CA ALA A 150 -13.26 22.61 0.54
C ALA A 150 -14.70 23.12 0.33
N ALA A 151 -15.60 22.28 -0.19
CA ALA A 151 -17.01 22.62 -0.41
C ALA A 151 -17.76 22.88 0.91
N ALA A 152 -17.45 22.12 1.95
CA ALA A 152 -18.04 22.26 3.29
C ALA A 152 -17.34 23.34 4.16
N GLN A 153 -16.33 24.04 3.63
CA GLN A 153 -15.51 25.02 4.37
C GLN A 153 -14.88 24.46 5.66
N LEU A 154 -14.48 23.19 5.63
CA LEU A 154 -13.84 22.48 6.73
C LEU A 154 -12.33 22.44 6.56
N THR A 155 -11.60 22.39 7.68
CA THR A 155 -10.17 22.08 7.65
C THR A 155 -9.96 20.65 7.16
N PRO A 156 -9.14 20.40 6.12
CA PRO A 156 -8.99 19.07 5.53
C PRO A 156 -8.17 18.09 6.39
N LEU A 157 -7.31 18.62 7.28
CA LEU A 157 -6.34 17.84 8.05
C LEU A 157 -6.94 16.64 8.83
N PRO A 158 -8.02 16.77 9.63
CA PRO A 158 -8.56 15.65 10.39
C PRO A 158 -9.06 14.51 9.50
N TRP A 159 -9.73 14.87 8.40
CA TRP A 159 -10.33 13.93 7.47
C TRP A 159 -9.28 13.14 6.71
N LEU A 160 -8.25 13.83 6.21
CA LEU A 160 -7.18 13.21 5.43
C LEU A 160 -6.29 12.33 6.31
N MET A 161 -5.96 12.76 7.54
CA MET A 161 -5.19 11.92 8.48
C MET A 161 -5.98 10.69 8.90
N SER A 162 -7.29 10.85 9.13
CA SER A 162 -8.22 9.76 9.44
C SER A 162 -8.32 8.75 8.30
N GLU A 163 -8.47 9.21 7.08
CA GLU A 163 -8.47 8.37 5.88
C GLU A 163 -7.18 7.59 5.75
N PHE A 164 -6.04 8.29 5.85
CA PHE A 164 -4.72 7.68 5.71
C PHE A 164 -4.49 6.58 6.75
N ALA A 165 -4.83 6.86 8.01
CA ALA A 165 -4.69 5.89 9.09
C ALA A 165 -5.68 4.72 8.95
N ALA A 166 -6.94 5.00 8.62
CA ALA A 166 -7.97 3.99 8.41
C ALA A 166 -7.57 3.02 7.29
N ALA A 167 -7.23 3.53 6.10
CA ALA A 167 -6.92 2.73 4.92
C ALA A 167 -5.72 1.79 5.14
N ASN A 168 -4.64 2.28 5.75
CA ASN A 168 -3.47 1.44 6.03
C ASN A 168 -3.70 0.46 7.20
N THR A 169 -4.58 0.78 8.15
CA THR A 169 -4.92 -0.15 9.24
C THR A 169 -5.81 -1.28 8.73
N SER A 170 -6.81 -0.99 7.91
CA SER A 170 -7.75 -2.01 7.39
C SER A 170 -7.15 -2.96 6.37
N SER A 171 -6.09 -2.55 5.67
CA SER A 171 -5.46 -3.41 4.66
C SER A 171 -4.76 -4.65 5.23
N MET A 172 -4.63 -4.77 6.56
CA MET A 172 -4.09 -5.97 7.22
C MET A 172 -5.07 -7.16 7.27
N VAL A 173 -6.37 -6.93 7.04
CA VAL A 173 -7.40 -7.98 7.21
C VAL A 173 -7.29 -9.04 6.13
N LEU A 174 -7.33 -8.63 4.86
CA LEU A 174 -7.18 -9.55 3.75
C LEU A 174 -5.73 -9.64 3.33
N PHE A 175 -5.26 -10.84 3.00
CA PHE A 175 -3.90 -11.02 2.51
C PHE A 175 -3.64 -10.26 1.18
N VAL A 176 -4.69 -9.93 0.44
CA VAL A 176 -4.63 -9.10 -0.77
C VAL A 176 -4.60 -7.60 -0.52
N GLY A 177 -4.94 -7.16 0.71
CA GLY A 177 -5.13 -5.74 1.01
C GLY A 177 -3.83 -4.93 0.91
N ASN A 178 -2.68 -5.57 1.07
CA ASN A 178 -1.36 -4.97 1.00
C ASN A 178 -0.33 -6.01 0.49
N PRO A 179 0.59 -5.65 -0.41
CA PRO A 179 1.63 -6.57 -0.91
C PRO A 179 2.48 -7.19 0.21
N THR A 180 2.66 -6.50 1.35
CA THR A 180 3.38 -7.04 2.51
C THR A 180 2.68 -8.27 3.10
N ASN A 181 1.35 -8.34 3.09
CA ASN A 181 0.63 -9.50 3.61
C ASN A 181 0.89 -10.74 2.75
N VAL A 182 0.98 -10.55 1.42
CA VAL A 182 1.32 -11.64 0.50
C VAL A 182 2.73 -12.16 0.78
N VAL A 183 3.71 -11.27 0.98
CA VAL A 183 5.09 -11.65 1.38
C VAL A 183 5.08 -12.52 2.64
N ILE A 184 4.26 -12.15 3.63
CA ILE A 184 4.15 -12.88 4.90
C ILE A 184 3.48 -14.24 4.71
N CYS A 185 2.38 -14.31 3.98
CA CYS A 185 1.69 -15.57 3.70
C CYS A 185 2.58 -16.55 2.94
N GLU A 186 3.27 -16.09 1.89
CA GLU A 186 4.21 -16.94 1.13
C GLU A 186 5.43 -17.31 1.98
N GLY A 187 6.06 -16.34 2.65
CA GLY A 187 7.28 -16.58 3.41
C GLY A 187 7.10 -17.46 4.64
N PHE A 188 6.00 -17.31 5.37
CA PHE A 188 5.70 -18.14 6.54
C PHE A 188 4.78 -19.33 6.23
N LEU A 189 4.43 -19.52 4.95
CA LEU A 189 3.52 -20.58 4.49
C LEU A 189 2.18 -20.56 5.25
N VAL A 190 1.66 -19.36 5.54
CA VAL A 190 0.36 -19.17 6.20
C VAL A 190 -0.73 -19.17 5.13
N ASN A 191 -1.68 -20.08 5.25
CA ASN A 191 -2.85 -20.11 4.37
C ASN A 191 -3.64 -18.78 4.46
N ASN A 192 -4.13 -18.30 3.31
CA ASN A 192 -4.83 -17.01 3.19
C ASN A 192 -6.06 -16.86 4.11
N ALA A 193 -6.88 -17.91 4.25
CA ALA A 193 -8.05 -17.87 5.13
C ALA A 193 -7.61 -17.87 6.61
N ALA A 194 -6.58 -18.64 6.94
CA ALA A 194 -6.00 -18.64 8.28
C ALA A 194 -5.38 -17.27 8.63
N PHE A 195 -4.71 -16.63 7.67
CA PHE A 195 -4.17 -15.28 7.84
C PHE A 195 -5.26 -14.29 8.25
N THR A 196 -6.36 -14.22 7.50
CA THR A 196 -7.50 -13.35 7.83
C THR A 196 -8.09 -13.68 9.20
N ALA A 197 -8.21 -14.97 9.54
CA ALA A 197 -8.74 -15.39 10.83
C ALA A 197 -7.86 -14.92 12.00
N TYR A 198 -6.53 -14.92 11.85
CA TYR A 198 -5.61 -14.46 12.88
C TYR A 198 -5.42 -12.93 12.92
N THR A 199 -5.69 -12.21 11.83
CA THR A 199 -5.51 -10.75 11.80
C THR A 199 -6.76 -9.97 12.15
N ILE A 200 -7.96 -10.58 12.06
CA ILE A 200 -9.23 -9.85 12.28
C ILE A 200 -9.37 -9.29 13.70
N LEU A 201 -8.99 -10.05 14.73
CA LEU A 201 -9.09 -9.60 16.13
C LEU A 201 -8.09 -8.47 16.43
N PRO A 202 -6.78 -8.61 16.12
CA PRO A 202 -5.84 -7.50 16.21
C PRO A 202 -6.28 -6.28 15.40
N PHE A 203 -6.80 -6.47 14.19
CA PHE A 203 -7.31 -5.39 13.35
C PHE A 203 -8.42 -4.60 14.05
N LEU A 204 -9.44 -5.27 14.57
CA LEU A 204 -10.57 -4.59 15.23
C LEU A 204 -10.09 -3.76 16.42
N ALA A 205 -9.17 -4.31 17.21
CA ALA A 205 -8.58 -3.60 18.34
C ALA A 205 -7.71 -2.40 17.88
N CYS A 206 -6.89 -2.57 16.84
CA CYS A 206 -6.09 -1.50 16.25
C CYS A 206 -6.97 -0.39 15.67
N SER A 207 -7.98 -0.74 14.87
CA SER A 207 -8.90 0.21 14.24
C SER A 207 -9.68 1.01 15.29
N LEU A 208 -10.19 0.36 16.33
CA LEU A 208 -10.82 1.07 17.44
C LEU A 208 -9.84 2.01 18.15
N SER A 209 -8.62 1.54 18.46
CA SER A 209 -7.61 2.37 19.11
C SER A 209 -7.20 3.58 18.27
N CYS A 210 -7.08 3.39 16.95
CA CYS A 210 -6.76 4.42 15.99
C CYS A 210 -7.85 5.49 15.93
N PHE A 211 -9.12 5.07 15.84
CA PHE A 211 -10.25 5.98 15.89
C PHE A 211 -10.26 6.78 17.19
N VAL A 212 -10.12 6.13 18.35
CA VAL A 212 -10.10 6.81 19.65
C VAL A 212 -8.93 7.79 19.75
N ALA A 213 -7.73 7.40 19.33
CA ALA A 213 -6.55 8.27 19.34
C ALA A 213 -6.73 9.49 18.44
N LEU A 214 -7.22 9.33 17.21
CA LEU A 214 -7.44 10.45 16.30
C LEU A 214 -8.60 11.35 16.77
N PHE A 215 -9.72 10.75 17.18
CA PHE A 215 -10.89 11.47 17.63
C PHE A 215 -10.59 12.33 18.86
N THR A 216 -9.85 11.79 19.83
CA THR A 216 -9.45 12.53 21.04
C THR A 216 -8.50 13.68 20.72
N GLN A 217 -7.47 13.47 19.89
CA GLN A 217 -6.54 14.54 19.50
C GLN A 217 -7.23 15.67 18.73
N PHE A 218 -8.04 15.35 17.71
CA PHE A 218 -8.73 16.37 16.92
C PHE A 218 -9.87 17.07 17.69
N SER A 219 -10.50 16.37 18.63
CA SER A 219 -11.48 16.99 19.53
C SER A 219 -10.82 17.94 20.53
N ALA A 220 -9.66 17.57 21.07
CA ALA A 220 -8.92 18.39 22.03
C ALA A 220 -8.40 19.68 21.38
N GLU A 221 -7.86 19.60 20.17
CA GLU A 221 -7.34 20.77 19.45
C GLU A 221 -8.43 21.57 18.70
N ARG A 222 -9.73 21.30 18.96
CA ARG A 222 -10.90 22.00 18.36
C ARG A 222 -10.90 22.07 16.82
N HIS A 223 -10.26 21.12 16.14
CA HIS A 223 -10.27 21.03 14.67
C HIS A 223 -11.63 20.55 14.12
N LEU A 224 -12.50 20.00 14.98
CA LEU A 224 -13.84 19.54 14.64
C LEU A 224 -14.89 20.57 15.13
N PRO A 225 -15.46 21.41 14.25
CA PRO A 225 -16.55 22.32 14.63
C PRO A 225 -17.79 21.54 15.08
N PHE A 226 -18.61 22.10 15.96
CA PHE A 226 -19.81 21.40 16.46
C PHE A 226 -20.91 21.22 15.40
N LYS A 227 -21.03 22.15 14.46
CA LYS A 227 -21.99 22.13 13.37
C LYS A 227 -21.31 22.52 12.07
N ILE A 228 -21.65 21.80 11.00
CA ILE A 228 -21.28 22.14 9.62
C ILE A 228 -22.46 22.92 9.03
N PRO A 229 -22.22 24.01 8.26
CA PRO A 229 -23.25 24.62 7.45
C PRO A 229 -23.94 23.54 6.61
N GLN A 230 -25.27 23.50 6.57
CA GLN A 230 -25.98 22.47 5.80
C GLN A 230 -25.61 22.61 4.32
N THR A 231 -24.75 21.72 3.83
CA THR A 231 -24.63 21.45 2.40
C THR A 231 -25.90 20.77 1.94
N SER A 232 -26.42 21.15 0.77
CA SER A 232 -27.53 20.47 0.11
C SER A 232 -27.27 18.96 0.04
N LYS A 233 -28.34 18.15 0.11
CA LYS A 233 -28.23 16.70 -0.06
C LYS A 233 -27.56 16.41 -1.39
N LEU A 234 -26.44 15.71 -1.34
CA LEU A 234 -25.68 15.34 -2.52
C LEU A 234 -26.30 14.07 -3.13
N ASN A 235 -26.57 14.04 -4.43
CA ASN A 235 -27.16 12.86 -5.07
C ASN A 235 -26.09 11.82 -5.39
N PRO A 236 -26.07 10.63 -4.75
CA PRO A 236 -25.02 9.62 -5.00
C PRO A 236 -24.99 9.12 -6.45
N LEU A 237 -26.17 9.10 -7.09
CA LEU A 237 -26.33 8.63 -8.47
C LEU A 237 -25.68 9.58 -9.50
N GLU A 238 -25.54 10.87 -9.18
CA GLU A 238 -24.90 11.84 -10.09
C GLU A 238 -23.40 11.58 -10.24
N VAL A 239 -22.77 11.00 -9.22
CA VAL A 239 -21.33 10.73 -9.23
C VAL A 239 -21.01 9.32 -9.74
N LEU A 240 -22.00 8.44 -9.80
CA LEU A 240 -21.88 7.11 -10.39
C LEU A 240 -21.87 7.23 -11.92
N ARG A 241 -20.69 7.51 -12.47
CA ARG A 241 -20.47 7.74 -13.91
C ARG A 241 -20.81 6.51 -14.75
N ASP A 242 -20.55 5.32 -14.23
CA ASP A 242 -20.75 4.06 -14.95
C ASP A 242 -21.38 2.97 -14.03
N PRO A 243 -22.71 2.91 -13.93
CA PRO A 243 -23.39 1.94 -13.08
C PRO A 243 -23.18 0.48 -13.54
N ILE A 244 -23.07 0.24 -14.85
CA ILE A 244 -22.87 -1.11 -15.40
C ILE A 244 -21.45 -1.57 -15.12
N GLY A 245 -20.46 -0.72 -15.40
CA GLY A 245 -19.07 -0.97 -15.04
C GLY A 245 -18.88 -1.18 -13.53
N ALA A 246 -19.62 -0.45 -12.69
CA ALA A 246 -19.58 -0.60 -11.23
C ALA A 246 -20.10 -1.98 -10.78
N TRP A 247 -21.22 -2.43 -11.36
CA TRP A 247 -21.80 -3.73 -11.04
C TRP A 247 -20.91 -4.88 -11.51
N VAL A 248 -20.46 -4.84 -12.77
CA VAL A 248 -19.55 -5.86 -13.33
C VAL A 248 -18.22 -5.87 -12.57
N GLY A 249 -17.63 -4.70 -12.31
CA GLY A 249 -16.38 -4.59 -11.55
C GLY A 249 -16.51 -5.14 -10.13
N SER A 250 -17.61 -4.82 -9.43
CA SER A 250 -17.88 -5.35 -8.08
C SER A 250 -18.07 -6.86 -8.08
N PHE A 251 -18.79 -7.40 -9.07
CA PHE A 251 -19.01 -8.83 -9.23
C PHE A 251 -17.70 -9.57 -9.54
N VAL A 252 -16.91 -9.08 -10.50
CA VAL A 252 -15.64 -9.69 -10.90
C VAL A 252 -14.64 -9.65 -9.75
N LEU A 253 -14.49 -8.52 -9.06
CA LEU A 253 -13.59 -8.42 -7.92
C LEU A 253 -14.06 -9.29 -6.74
N GLY A 254 -15.34 -9.22 -6.39
CA GLY A 254 -15.92 -10.01 -5.28
C GLY A 254 -15.80 -11.51 -5.53
N SER A 255 -16.13 -11.98 -6.74
CA SER A 255 -15.98 -13.39 -7.12
C SER A 255 -14.51 -13.83 -7.15
N CYS A 256 -13.59 -12.98 -7.65
CA CYS A 256 -12.16 -13.24 -7.60
C CYS A 256 -11.67 -13.48 -6.15
N LEU A 257 -12.04 -12.58 -5.22
CA LEU A 257 -11.67 -12.72 -3.80
C LEU A 257 -12.25 -13.98 -3.16
N VAL A 258 -13.50 -14.32 -3.45
CA VAL A 258 -14.13 -15.55 -2.95
C VAL A 258 -13.42 -16.80 -3.50
N VAL A 259 -13.14 -16.86 -4.80
CA VAL A 259 -12.44 -17.98 -5.42
C VAL A 259 -11.03 -18.11 -4.85
N ILE A 260 -10.32 -17.01 -4.64
CA ILE A 260 -9.01 -16.99 -4.00
C ILE A 260 -9.07 -17.62 -2.60
N ILE A 261 -10.07 -17.26 -1.78
CA ILE A 261 -10.23 -17.80 -0.42
C ILE A 261 -10.52 -19.30 -0.48
N ILE A 262 -11.41 -19.74 -1.36
CA ILE A 262 -11.78 -21.16 -1.50
C ILE A 262 -10.61 -21.99 -2.05
N VAL A 263 -9.92 -21.50 -3.08
CA VAL A 263 -8.82 -22.24 -3.72
C VAL A 263 -7.56 -22.22 -2.85
N SER A 264 -7.47 -21.35 -1.85
CA SER A 264 -6.36 -21.34 -0.89
C SER A 264 -6.17 -22.69 -0.16
N PHE A 265 -7.22 -23.51 -0.06
CA PHE A 265 -7.15 -24.87 0.49
C PHE A 265 -6.40 -25.87 -0.41
N PHE A 266 -6.25 -25.57 -1.70
CA PHE A 266 -5.69 -26.47 -2.72
C PHE A 266 -4.24 -26.14 -3.12
N LYS A 267 -3.54 -25.27 -2.36
CA LYS A 267 -2.12 -24.89 -2.60
C LYS A 267 -1.83 -24.41 -4.04
N VAL A 268 -2.78 -23.73 -4.67
CA VAL A 268 -2.57 -23.09 -5.98
C VAL A 268 -2.02 -21.69 -5.77
N ASP A 269 -1.03 -21.29 -6.57
CA ASP A 269 -0.52 -19.91 -6.55
C ASP A 269 -1.65 -18.93 -6.88
N VAL A 270 -1.90 -17.97 -5.99
CA VAL A 270 -3.05 -17.06 -6.06
C VAL A 270 -3.09 -16.24 -7.35
N TRP A 271 -1.94 -15.84 -7.87
CA TRP A 271 -1.87 -15.04 -9.11
C TRP A 271 -2.43 -15.77 -10.33
N LYS A 272 -2.40 -17.12 -10.35
CA LYS A 272 -3.00 -17.93 -11.42
C LYS A 272 -4.53 -17.80 -11.44
N ILE A 273 -5.11 -17.39 -10.31
CA ILE A 273 -6.53 -17.10 -10.18
C ILE A 273 -6.78 -15.63 -10.52
N SER A 274 -6.04 -14.69 -9.92
CA SER A 274 -6.32 -13.26 -10.10
C SER A 274 -6.07 -12.76 -11.52
N LEU A 275 -5.08 -13.31 -12.22
CA LEU A 275 -4.70 -12.88 -13.56
C LEU A 275 -5.80 -13.12 -14.61
N PRO A 276 -6.45 -14.30 -14.70
CA PRO A 276 -7.63 -14.51 -15.55
C PRO A 276 -8.78 -13.54 -15.27
N PHE A 277 -9.09 -13.26 -13.99
CA PHE A 277 -10.15 -12.30 -13.64
C PHE A 277 -9.81 -10.89 -14.09
N ALA A 278 -8.57 -10.45 -13.88
CA ALA A 278 -8.10 -9.15 -14.36
C ALA A 278 -8.07 -9.07 -15.90
N GLY A 279 -7.68 -10.15 -16.57
CA GLY A 279 -7.73 -10.26 -18.04
C GLY A 279 -9.16 -10.17 -18.57
N ALA A 280 -10.11 -10.89 -17.96
CA ALA A 280 -11.53 -10.80 -18.30
C ALA A 280 -12.07 -9.38 -18.07
N LYS A 281 -11.71 -8.74 -16.95
CA LYS A 281 -12.09 -7.35 -16.67
C LYS A 281 -11.49 -6.38 -17.69
N PHE A 282 -10.24 -6.58 -18.07
CA PHE A 282 -9.56 -5.76 -19.07
C PHE A 282 -10.22 -5.85 -20.44
N ILE A 283 -10.59 -7.06 -20.87
CA ILE A 283 -11.34 -7.27 -22.11
C ILE A 283 -12.72 -6.60 -22.02
N PHE A 284 -13.41 -6.75 -20.88
CA PHE A 284 -14.68 -6.08 -20.65
C PHE A 284 -14.54 -4.55 -20.74
N ASP A 285 -13.53 -3.95 -20.11
CA ASP A 285 -13.32 -2.51 -20.12
C ASP A 285 -13.04 -1.97 -21.52
N LEU A 286 -12.22 -2.69 -22.30
CA LEU A 286 -11.99 -2.36 -23.71
C LEU A 286 -13.28 -2.44 -24.54
N ALA A 287 -14.04 -3.53 -24.41
CA ALA A 287 -15.26 -3.72 -25.16
C ALA A 287 -16.35 -2.72 -24.76
N TRP A 288 -16.44 -2.41 -23.46
CA TRP A 288 -17.42 -1.49 -22.89
C TRP A 288 -17.13 -0.05 -23.27
N ASP A 289 -15.87 0.39 -23.16
CA ASP A 289 -15.43 1.71 -23.64
C ASP A 289 -15.68 1.85 -25.15
N HIS A 290 -15.30 0.84 -25.94
CA HIS A 290 -15.54 0.82 -27.38
C HIS A 290 -17.03 0.88 -27.73
N TYR A 291 -17.88 0.15 -27.01
CA TYR A 291 -19.34 0.18 -27.17
C TYR A 291 -19.93 1.55 -26.82
N ARG A 292 -19.48 2.18 -25.71
CA ARG A 292 -19.95 3.52 -25.32
C ARG A 292 -19.51 4.60 -26.31
N PHE A 293 -18.34 4.44 -26.90
CA PHE A 293 -17.82 5.33 -27.92
C PHE A 293 -18.60 5.19 -29.23
N SER A 294 -18.80 3.95 -29.71
CA SER A 294 -19.52 3.68 -30.96
C SER A 294 -21.01 4.04 -30.90
N THR A 295 -21.63 3.96 -29.71
CA THR A 295 -23.03 4.36 -29.49
C THR A 295 -23.21 5.85 -29.16
N GLY A 296 -22.13 6.65 -29.15
CA GLY A 296 -22.18 8.09 -28.90
C GLY A 296 -22.55 8.49 -27.46
N ARG A 297 -22.50 7.55 -26.50
CA ARG A 297 -22.78 7.81 -25.08
C ARG A 297 -21.62 8.48 -24.35
N LEU A 298 -20.42 8.45 -24.93
CA LEU A 298 -19.28 9.28 -24.55
C LEU A 298 -19.35 10.56 -25.38
N HIS A 299 -19.82 11.67 -24.80
CA HIS A 299 -19.76 12.97 -25.45
C HIS A 299 -18.30 13.44 -25.48
N PRO A 300 -17.68 13.63 -26.66
CA PRO A 300 -16.44 14.38 -26.76
C PRO A 300 -16.73 15.81 -26.27
N ALA A 301 -15.85 16.38 -25.47
CA ALA A 301 -15.93 17.81 -25.16
C ALA A 301 -15.95 18.59 -26.49
N ASP A 302 -16.96 19.45 -26.68
CA ASP A 302 -17.15 20.28 -27.87
C ASP A 302 -15.83 20.91 -28.34
N GLN A 303 -15.34 20.56 -29.53
CA GLN A 303 -14.30 21.33 -30.21
C GLN A 303 -14.50 21.37 -31.72
N LYS A 304 -15.15 22.44 -32.19
CA LYS A 304 -14.80 23.09 -33.46
C LYS A 304 -13.51 23.85 -33.22
N ASP A 305 -12.38 23.43 -33.80
CA ASP A 305 -11.32 24.35 -34.22
C ASP A 305 -10.31 23.66 -35.17
N GLN A 306 -10.07 24.31 -36.32
CA GLN A 306 -9.11 23.89 -37.33
C GLN A 306 -7.73 24.47 -37.01
N THR A 307 -6.74 23.62 -36.72
CA THR A 307 -5.36 24.07 -36.44
C THR A 307 -4.31 23.07 -36.91
N THR A 308 -3.17 23.58 -37.40
CA THR A 308 -2.23 22.91 -38.32
C THR A 308 -0.92 22.39 -37.69
N ASP A 309 -0.74 22.46 -36.37
CA ASP A 309 0.53 22.08 -35.70
C ASP A 309 0.68 20.55 -35.49
N VAL A 310 1.90 20.04 -35.67
CA VAL A 310 2.24 18.60 -35.55
C VAL A 310 2.24 18.14 -34.09
N LYS A 311 2.66 19.00 -33.14
CA LYS A 311 2.56 18.70 -31.70
C LYS A 311 1.10 18.60 -31.25
N GLU A 312 0.25 19.48 -31.76
CA GLU A 312 -1.19 19.43 -31.53
C GLU A 312 -1.83 18.21 -32.21
N LYS A 313 -1.38 17.79 -33.40
CA LYS A 313 -1.82 16.52 -34.01
C LYS A 313 -1.45 15.30 -33.16
N LEU A 314 -0.25 15.27 -32.59
CA LEU A 314 0.16 14.20 -31.69
C LEU A 314 -0.66 14.22 -30.39
N GLN A 315 -0.89 15.41 -29.81
CA GLN A 315 -1.76 15.59 -28.65
C GLN A 315 -3.22 15.22 -28.96
N ARG A 316 -3.73 15.50 -30.15
CA ARG A 316 -5.06 15.11 -30.62
C ARG A 316 -5.17 13.61 -30.86
N ALA A 317 -4.16 12.97 -31.44
CA ALA A 317 -4.15 11.51 -31.60
C ALA A 317 -4.11 10.81 -30.23
N MET A 318 -3.33 11.35 -29.29
CA MET A 318 -3.31 10.87 -27.90
C MET A 318 -4.62 11.18 -27.15
N SER A 319 -5.24 12.33 -27.37
CA SER A 319 -6.52 12.69 -26.74
C SER A 319 -7.67 11.86 -27.30
N GLN A 320 -7.73 11.66 -28.62
CA GLN A 320 -8.74 10.82 -29.27
C GLN A 320 -8.68 9.38 -28.77
N ASN A 321 -7.47 8.82 -28.58
CA ASN A 321 -7.33 7.48 -28.02
C ASN A 321 -7.77 7.43 -26.54
N ASN A 322 -7.53 8.51 -25.78
CA ASN A 322 -8.01 8.65 -24.40
C ASN A 322 -9.54 8.83 -24.31
N ASP A 323 -10.15 9.48 -25.29
CA ASP A 323 -11.60 9.65 -25.39
C ASP A 323 -12.29 8.35 -25.83
N HIS A 324 -11.62 7.52 -26.63
CA HIS A 324 -12.10 6.18 -27.01
C HIS A 324 -12.04 5.22 -25.81
N PHE A 325 -10.93 5.19 -25.08
CA PHE A 325 -10.70 4.28 -23.95
C PHE A 325 -10.49 5.03 -22.63
N PRO A 326 -11.49 5.78 -22.12
CA PRO A 326 -11.34 6.62 -20.94
C PRO A 326 -11.03 5.83 -19.68
N THR A 327 -11.51 4.58 -19.58
CA THR A 327 -11.26 3.72 -18.42
C THR A 327 -9.77 3.37 -18.34
N LEU A 328 -9.17 2.91 -19.45
CA LEU A 328 -7.74 2.57 -19.47
C LEU A 328 -6.84 3.80 -19.41
N ALA A 329 -7.20 4.87 -20.11
CA ALA A 329 -6.47 6.13 -20.07
C ALA A 329 -6.38 6.70 -18.65
N THR A 330 -7.41 6.46 -17.83
CA THR A 330 -7.42 6.85 -16.42
C THR A 330 -6.75 5.79 -15.52
N ALA A 331 -6.99 4.49 -15.76
CA ALA A 331 -6.54 3.42 -14.88
C ALA A 331 -5.04 3.13 -14.98
N LEU A 332 -4.47 3.08 -16.19
CA LEU A 332 -3.07 2.69 -16.40
C LEU A 332 -2.08 3.67 -15.72
N PRO A 333 -2.23 5.00 -15.82
CA PRO A 333 -1.34 5.94 -15.12
C PRO A 333 -1.45 5.88 -13.59
N ARG A 334 -2.59 5.38 -13.08
CA ARG A 334 -2.85 5.19 -11.64
C ARG A 334 -2.30 3.88 -11.11
N LEU A 335 -1.98 2.92 -11.97
CA LEU A 335 -1.37 1.67 -11.56
C LEU A 335 0.04 1.93 -11.00
N PRO A 336 0.42 1.23 -9.93
CA PRO A 336 1.70 1.42 -9.27
C PRO A 336 2.84 0.72 -10.04
N PHE A 337 3.03 1.02 -11.33
CA PHE A 337 4.09 0.41 -12.14
C PHE A 337 5.50 0.68 -11.60
N ALA A 338 5.70 1.84 -10.98
CA ALA A 338 6.94 2.20 -10.27
C ALA A 338 7.30 1.23 -9.13
N LEU A 339 6.31 0.51 -8.61
CA LEU A 339 6.44 -0.42 -7.49
C LEU A 339 7.12 -1.74 -7.90
N ILE A 340 6.95 -2.17 -9.15
CA ILE A 340 7.54 -3.39 -9.68
C ILE A 340 9.07 -3.35 -9.61
N PRO A 341 9.77 -2.41 -10.27
CA PRO A 341 11.22 -2.37 -10.22
C PRO A 341 11.73 -2.08 -8.81
N PHE A 342 10.99 -1.28 -8.03
CA PHE A 342 11.33 -1.02 -6.63
C PHE A 342 11.31 -2.30 -5.79
N ALA A 343 10.21 -3.06 -5.84
CA ALA A 343 10.05 -4.28 -5.05
C ALA A 343 11.06 -5.36 -5.45
N PHE A 344 11.27 -5.60 -6.76
CA PHE A 344 12.34 -6.49 -7.21
C PHE A 344 13.70 -6.04 -6.70
N SER A 345 13.98 -4.73 -6.71
CA SER A 345 15.24 -4.23 -6.17
C SER A 345 15.37 -4.48 -4.67
N GLN A 346 14.29 -4.37 -3.88
CA GLN A 346 14.31 -4.72 -2.46
C GLN A 346 14.62 -6.21 -2.25
N PHE A 347 14.01 -7.11 -3.03
CA PHE A 347 14.33 -8.54 -2.97
C PHE A 347 15.78 -8.83 -3.32
N ILE A 348 16.32 -8.22 -4.38
CA ILE A 348 17.73 -8.39 -4.79
C ILE A 348 18.68 -7.86 -3.71
N LEU A 349 18.41 -6.69 -3.14
CA LEU A 349 19.26 -6.12 -2.08
C LEU A 349 19.25 -6.99 -0.82
N ILE A 350 18.11 -7.59 -0.47
CA ILE A 350 18.01 -8.51 0.67
C ILE A 350 18.67 -9.85 0.36
N GLU A 351 18.59 -10.34 -0.87
CA GLU A 351 19.35 -11.51 -1.32
C GLU A 351 20.87 -11.25 -1.25
N ALA A 352 21.32 -10.05 -1.60
CA ALA A 352 22.70 -9.65 -1.43
C ALA A 352 23.12 -9.67 0.06
N LEU A 353 22.27 -9.17 0.98
CA LEU A 353 22.53 -9.27 2.42
C LEU A 353 22.60 -10.72 2.90
N SER A 354 21.72 -11.58 2.38
CA SER A 354 21.71 -13.02 2.69
C SER A 354 23.00 -13.69 2.24
N HIS A 355 23.39 -13.47 0.99
CA HIS A 355 24.62 -14.02 0.43
C HIS A 355 25.88 -13.60 1.21
N GLN A 356 25.86 -12.39 1.78
CA GLN A 356 26.96 -11.85 2.58
C GLN A 356 26.90 -12.24 4.07
N GLY A 357 25.96 -13.10 4.48
CA GLY A 357 25.90 -13.63 5.84
C GLY A 357 25.20 -12.71 6.87
N TRP A 358 24.61 -11.59 6.45
CA TRP A 358 23.96 -10.66 7.38
C TRP A 358 22.66 -11.22 7.95
N ILE A 359 21.92 -11.99 7.16
CA ILE A 359 20.65 -12.57 7.59
C ILE A 359 20.88 -13.56 8.74
N GLU A 360 21.93 -14.37 8.68
CA GLU A 360 22.32 -15.32 9.72
C GLU A 360 22.77 -14.60 11.00
N VAL A 361 23.51 -13.49 10.87
CA VAL A 361 23.91 -12.66 12.01
C VAL A 361 22.69 -12.08 12.71
N PHE A 362 21.75 -11.50 11.94
CA PHE A 362 20.51 -10.95 12.49
C PHE A 362 19.62 -12.05 13.10
N ALA A 363 19.56 -13.23 12.50
CA ALA A 363 18.84 -14.37 13.03
C ALA A 363 19.43 -14.84 14.38
N GLY A 364 20.77 -14.86 14.50
CA GLY A 364 21.44 -15.15 15.77
C GLY A 364 21.10 -14.12 16.86
N TRP A 365 21.07 -12.83 16.52
CA TRP A 365 20.65 -11.77 17.45
C TRP A 365 19.18 -11.92 17.85
N LEU A 366 18.30 -12.21 16.90
CA LEU A 366 16.89 -12.47 17.15
C LEU A 366 16.69 -13.68 18.09
N ALA A 367 17.39 -14.78 17.84
CA ALA A 367 17.34 -15.97 18.68
C ALA A 367 17.76 -15.68 20.12
N LYS A 368 18.84 -14.91 20.29
CA LYS A 368 19.33 -14.52 21.62
C LYS A 368 18.35 -13.59 22.33
N ALA A 369 17.85 -12.56 21.64
CA ALA A 369 16.92 -11.59 22.20
C ALA A 369 15.54 -12.18 22.54
N THR A 370 15.15 -13.27 21.88
CA THR A 370 13.90 -14.00 22.14
C THR A 370 14.09 -15.20 23.08
N HIS A 371 15.26 -15.32 23.73
CA HIS A 371 15.59 -16.43 24.63
C HIS A 371 15.38 -17.83 23.99
N GLY A 372 15.87 -18.01 22.76
CA GLY A 372 15.72 -19.26 22.00
C GLY A 372 14.39 -19.37 21.24
N GLY A 373 13.74 -18.25 20.93
CA GLY A 373 12.49 -18.25 20.17
C GLY A 373 11.23 -18.43 21.01
N GLN A 374 11.21 -17.90 22.23
CA GLN A 374 9.99 -17.83 23.03
C GLN A 374 8.94 -16.97 22.32
N MET A 375 7.69 -17.40 22.39
CA MET A 375 6.59 -16.83 21.61
C MET A 375 6.34 -15.34 21.93
N HIS A 376 6.19 -14.97 23.21
CA HIS A 376 5.88 -13.58 23.58
C HIS A 376 7.03 -12.60 23.26
N PRO A 377 8.29 -12.87 23.64
CA PRO A 377 9.41 -12.03 23.20
C PRO A 377 9.49 -11.89 21.68
N THR A 378 9.21 -12.96 20.94
CA THR A 378 9.18 -12.93 19.47
C THR A 378 8.12 -11.99 18.93
N ILE A 379 6.88 -12.06 19.44
CA ILE A 379 5.77 -11.19 19.01
C ILE A 379 6.15 -9.71 19.20
N TRP A 380 6.61 -9.36 20.40
CA TRP A 380 6.94 -7.96 20.71
C TRP A 380 8.15 -7.46 19.94
N LEU A 381 9.21 -8.26 19.85
CA LEU A 381 10.43 -7.85 19.17
C LEU A 381 10.21 -7.70 17.65
N ILE A 382 9.60 -8.69 16.99
CA ILE A 382 9.28 -8.61 15.57
C ILE A 382 8.27 -7.51 15.30
N GLY A 383 7.27 -7.35 16.17
CA GLY A 383 6.26 -6.32 16.04
C GLY A 383 6.84 -4.90 16.10
N VAL A 384 7.62 -4.60 17.13
CA VAL A 384 8.24 -3.27 17.31
C VAL A 384 9.31 -3.01 16.25
N LEU A 385 10.16 -3.99 15.95
CA LEU A 385 11.16 -3.86 14.88
C LEU A 385 10.49 -3.66 13.52
N GLY A 386 9.38 -4.34 13.24
CA GLY A 386 8.63 -4.18 12.00
C GLY A 386 8.15 -2.74 11.81
N VAL A 387 7.50 -2.17 12.83
CA VAL A 387 7.05 -0.77 12.79
C VAL A 387 8.23 0.19 12.59
N PHE A 388 9.33 -0.02 13.32
CA PHE A 388 10.51 0.83 13.22
C PHE A 388 11.17 0.74 11.83
N LEU A 389 11.41 -0.49 11.35
CA LEU A 389 12.07 -0.75 10.06
C LEU A 389 11.24 -0.29 8.87
N CYS A 390 9.92 -0.21 8.95
CA CYS A 390 9.11 0.41 7.88
C CYS A 390 9.60 1.83 7.55
N ASN A 391 10.15 2.56 8.53
CA ASN A 391 10.69 3.92 8.35
C ASN A 391 12.14 3.95 7.85
N LEU A 392 12.89 2.84 7.99
CA LEU A 392 14.34 2.81 7.77
C LEU A 392 14.78 1.90 6.63
N ALA A 393 14.03 0.85 6.32
CA ALA A 393 14.33 -0.14 5.29
C ALA A 393 13.62 0.21 3.96
N GLY A 394 13.60 1.51 3.64
CA GLY A 394 12.99 2.06 2.42
C GLY A 394 11.47 2.21 2.53
N THR A 395 10.75 1.09 2.71
CA THR A 395 9.29 1.05 2.86
C THR A 395 8.89 -0.17 3.69
N ASN A 396 7.60 -0.28 4.03
CA ASN A 396 7.02 -1.47 4.64
C ASN A 396 7.28 -2.77 3.88
N ILE A 397 7.44 -2.74 2.55
CA ILE A 397 7.80 -3.91 1.73
C ILE A 397 9.22 -4.39 2.07
N GLY A 398 10.21 -3.50 2.06
CA GLY A 398 11.60 -3.85 2.37
C GLY A 398 11.75 -4.39 3.79
N ALA A 399 11.10 -3.74 4.77
CA ALA A 399 11.09 -4.19 6.16
C ALA A 399 10.48 -5.59 6.31
N THR A 400 9.37 -5.86 5.63
CA THR A 400 8.67 -7.16 5.71
C THR A 400 9.51 -8.28 5.13
N ILE A 401 10.12 -8.08 3.95
CA ILE A 401 10.97 -9.08 3.31
C ILE A 401 12.18 -9.39 4.21
N LEU A 402 12.82 -8.35 4.75
CA LEU A 402 14.00 -8.50 5.61
C LEU A 402 13.66 -9.30 6.88
N LEU A 403 12.63 -8.90 7.62
CA LEU A 403 12.23 -9.59 8.86
C LEU A 403 11.72 -11.01 8.59
N THR A 404 11.04 -11.24 7.47
CA THR A 404 10.61 -12.59 7.06
C THR A 404 11.82 -13.51 6.90
N LYS A 405 12.86 -13.08 6.17
CA LYS A 405 14.09 -13.86 6.03
C LYS A 405 14.82 -14.08 7.35
N ILE A 406 14.94 -13.03 8.17
CA ILE A 406 15.61 -13.12 9.48
C ILE A 406 14.95 -14.16 10.38
N VAL A 407 13.61 -14.14 10.50
CA VAL A 407 12.88 -15.10 11.36
C VAL A 407 13.06 -16.52 10.85
N ARG A 408 13.00 -16.74 9.53
CA ARG A 408 13.15 -18.07 8.93
C ARG A 408 14.57 -18.63 9.03
N ALA A 409 15.57 -17.76 9.07
CA ALA A 409 16.95 -18.15 9.23
C ALA A 409 17.31 -18.54 10.68
N VAL A 410 16.40 -18.36 11.65
CA VAL A 410 16.65 -18.78 13.05
C VAL A 410 16.66 -20.32 13.14
N PRO A 411 17.77 -20.95 13.57
CA PRO A 411 17.84 -22.41 13.69
C PRO A 411 16.85 -22.94 14.73
N ASN A 412 16.16 -24.04 14.39
CA ASN A 412 15.23 -24.74 15.28
C ASN A 412 14.13 -23.85 15.89
N PHE A 413 13.69 -22.82 15.16
CA PHE A 413 12.68 -21.90 15.67
C PHE A 413 11.34 -22.61 15.91
N PRO A 414 10.74 -22.50 17.12
CA PRO A 414 9.49 -23.19 17.42
C PRO A 414 8.38 -22.80 16.43
N LYS A 415 7.64 -23.80 15.91
CA LYS A 415 6.57 -23.56 14.91
C LYS A 415 5.53 -22.56 15.38
N ASN A 416 5.15 -22.60 16.66
CA ASN A 416 4.18 -21.67 17.25
C ASN A 416 4.74 -20.24 17.25
N SER A 417 6.02 -20.07 17.57
CA SER A 417 6.70 -18.77 17.58
C SER A 417 6.92 -18.24 16.16
N MET A 418 7.18 -19.12 15.19
CA MET A 418 7.23 -18.76 13.77
C MET A 418 5.88 -18.21 13.28
N ARG A 419 4.78 -18.87 13.64
CA ARG A 419 3.43 -18.40 13.32
C ARG A 419 3.11 -17.08 14.01
N ALA A 420 3.46 -16.96 15.29
CA ALA A 420 3.28 -15.74 16.06
C ALA A 420 4.10 -14.57 15.47
N ALA A 421 5.33 -14.82 15.01
CA ALA A 421 6.15 -13.84 14.30
C ALA A 421 5.50 -13.39 12.99
N ALA A 422 4.92 -14.32 12.22
CA ALA A 422 4.22 -14.00 10.97
C ALA A 422 3.06 -13.03 11.20
N ILE A 423 2.21 -13.31 12.20
CA ILE A 423 1.07 -12.45 12.52
C ILE A 423 1.54 -11.13 13.12
N ALA A 424 2.50 -11.13 14.04
CA ALA A 424 3.08 -9.91 14.59
C ALA A 424 3.67 -9.01 13.50
N LEU A 425 4.36 -9.61 12.52
CA LEU A 425 4.91 -8.88 11.38
C LEU A 425 3.82 -8.32 10.48
N ALA A 426 2.69 -9.04 10.29
CA ALA A 426 1.56 -8.56 9.49
C ALA A 426 0.89 -7.34 10.13
N ILE A 427 0.70 -7.37 11.46
CA ILE A 427 0.19 -6.22 12.20
C ILE A 427 1.18 -5.06 12.12
N ALA A 428 2.47 -5.33 12.32
CA ALA A 428 3.52 -4.32 12.31
C ALA A 428 3.76 -3.67 10.94
N SER A 429 3.71 -4.42 9.84
CA SER A 429 3.95 -3.88 8.49
C SER A 429 2.84 -2.95 8.02
N ASN A 430 1.60 -3.22 8.42
CA ASN A 430 0.44 -2.39 8.10
C ASN A 430 0.34 -1.16 9.03
N ILE A 431 0.58 -1.33 10.34
CA ILE A 431 0.67 -0.19 11.27
C ILE A 431 1.88 0.69 10.93
N GLY A 432 3.02 0.07 10.59
CA GLY A 432 4.23 0.75 10.13
C GLY A 432 4.02 1.53 8.82
N ALA A 433 3.00 1.23 8.03
CA ALA A 433 2.62 2.02 6.87
C ALA A 433 1.98 3.37 7.23
N VAL A 434 1.38 3.49 8.42
CA VAL A 434 0.81 4.73 8.97
C VAL A 434 1.89 5.67 9.53
N SER A 435 3.08 5.13 9.81
CA SER A 435 4.16 5.65 10.66
C SER A 435 4.63 7.11 10.44
N PHE A 436 5.79 7.46 10.99
CA PHE A 436 6.28 8.83 11.05
C PHE A 436 6.58 9.44 9.69
N VAL A 437 7.01 8.67 8.69
CA VAL A 437 7.53 9.20 7.41
C VAL A 437 6.62 8.80 6.26
N PHE A 438 6.40 9.71 5.30
CA PHE A 438 5.60 9.39 4.10
C PHE A 438 6.15 8.20 3.32
N SER A 439 7.47 8.04 3.28
CA SER A 439 8.14 6.92 2.61
C SER A 439 7.96 5.59 3.33
N ALA A 440 7.42 5.56 4.56
CA ALA A 440 7.19 4.30 5.28
C ALA A 440 6.22 3.38 4.51
N SER A 441 5.38 3.95 3.65
CA SER A 441 4.56 3.21 2.70
C SER A 441 4.45 3.93 1.36
N LEU A 442 4.09 3.18 0.34
CA LEU A 442 3.87 3.74 -1.00
C LEU A 442 2.56 4.51 -1.08
N ALA A 443 1.56 4.06 -0.33
CA ALA A 443 0.36 4.82 -0.02
C ALA A 443 0.69 6.20 0.58
N GLY A 444 1.67 6.30 1.48
CA GLY A 444 2.13 7.58 2.04
C GLY A 444 2.72 8.52 1.01
N LEU A 445 3.56 8.02 0.10
CA LEU A 445 4.09 8.83 -1.01
C LEU A 445 3.01 9.26 -2.00
N LEU A 446 2.07 8.36 -2.34
CA LEU A 446 0.93 8.66 -3.20
C LEU A 446 0.04 9.74 -2.58
N TRP A 447 -0.31 9.57 -1.31
CA TRP A 447 -1.10 10.52 -0.53
C TRP A 447 -0.45 11.92 -0.54
N HIS A 448 0.84 12.00 -0.19
CA HIS A 448 1.57 13.26 -0.18
C HIS A 448 1.59 13.96 -1.55
N ASN A 449 1.78 13.19 -2.63
CA ASN A 449 1.75 13.73 -4.00
C ASN A 449 0.36 14.27 -4.38
N ILE A 450 -0.72 13.55 -4.04
CA ILE A 450 -2.10 14.00 -4.30
C ILE A 450 -2.38 15.32 -3.55
N LEU A 451 -1.96 15.41 -2.28
CA LEU A 451 -2.12 16.65 -1.51
C LEU A 451 -1.42 17.83 -2.16
N HIS A 452 -0.17 17.63 -2.61
CA HIS A 452 0.59 18.66 -3.33
C HIS A 452 -0.08 19.08 -4.63
N GLN A 453 -0.60 18.12 -5.42
CA GLN A 453 -1.33 18.39 -6.66
C GLN A 453 -2.63 19.16 -6.40
N LYS A 454 -3.29 18.91 -5.26
CA LYS A 454 -4.52 19.61 -4.85
C LYS A 454 -4.26 20.90 -4.08
N GLY A 455 -3.02 21.36 -4.00
CA GLY A 455 -2.65 22.63 -3.36
C GLY A 455 -2.53 22.58 -1.83
N ILE A 456 -2.69 21.42 -1.20
CA ILE A 456 -2.51 21.22 0.24
C ILE A 456 -1.02 20.98 0.52
N LYS A 457 -0.29 22.05 0.82
CA LYS A 457 1.17 22.02 1.10
C LYS A 457 1.53 22.15 2.58
N ASN A 458 0.54 22.38 3.44
CA ASN A 458 0.73 22.64 4.87
C ASN A 458 0.91 21.36 5.71
N ILE A 459 0.60 20.18 5.16
CA ILE A 459 0.86 18.89 5.82
C ILE A 459 2.31 18.48 5.54
N GLY A 460 3.23 19.09 6.27
CA GLY A 460 4.64 18.73 6.24
C GLY A 460 4.94 17.44 7.01
N GLN A 461 6.18 16.96 6.86
CA GLN A 461 6.70 15.76 7.50
C GLN A 461 6.53 15.77 9.03
N TRP A 462 6.73 16.92 9.68
CA TRP A 462 6.59 17.03 11.13
C TRP A 462 5.13 16.99 11.58
N THR A 463 4.23 17.69 10.87
CA THR A 463 2.78 17.63 11.12
C THR A 463 2.27 16.21 10.99
N PHE A 464 2.63 15.53 9.90
CA PHE A 464 2.25 14.14 9.67
C PHE A 464 2.74 13.22 10.81
N ALA A 465 4.02 13.31 11.19
CA ALA A 465 4.58 12.51 12.27
C ALA A 465 3.89 12.78 13.62
N ARG A 466 3.60 14.05 13.95
CA ARG A 466 2.94 14.44 15.20
C ARG A 466 1.56 13.79 15.33
N TRP A 467 0.73 13.89 14.29
CA TRP A 467 -0.64 13.37 14.32
C TRP A 467 -0.69 11.84 14.27
N ASN A 468 0.31 11.19 13.67
CA ASN A 468 0.41 9.73 13.65
C ASN A 468 1.08 9.14 14.89
N LEU A 469 1.78 9.92 15.72
CA LEU A 469 2.52 9.40 16.89
C LEU A 469 1.62 8.66 17.87
N LEU A 470 0.53 9.29 18.33
CA LEU A 470 -0.36 8.64 19.30
C LEU A 470 -1.06 7.40 18.69
N PRO A 471 -1.72 7.49 17.50
CA PRO A 471 -2.31 6.32 16.87
C PRO A 471 -1.30 5.19 16.67
N LEU A 472 -0.09 5.50 16.22
CA LEU A 472 0.97 4.51 16.00
C LEU A 472 1.29 3.75 17.30
N VAL A 473 1.61 4.47 18.38
CA VAL A 473 1.96 3.86 19.67
C VAL A 473 0.81 3.03 20.23
N THR A 474 -0.42 3.55 20.19
CA THR A 474 -1.59 2.83 20.71
C THR A 474 -1.91 1.59 19.88
N MET A 475 -1.89 1.70 18.55
CA MET A 475 -2.15 0.58 17.65
C MET A 475 -1.08 -0.50 17.80
N THR A 476 0.21 -0.14 17.83
CA THR A 476 1.29 -1.12 17.99
C THR A 476 1.16 -1.85 19.32
N THR A 477 0.95 -1.12 20.42
CA THR A 477 0.86 -1.74 21.75
C THR A 477 -0.36 -2.64 21.87
N ILE A 478 -1.54 -2.17 21.47
CA ILE A 478 -2.79 -2.93 21.56
C ILE A 478 -2.79 -4.10 20.58
N GLY A 479 -2.35 -3.88 19.34
CA GLY A 479 -2.27 -4.91 18.31
C GLY A 479 -1.38 -6.07 18.74
N LEU A 480 -0.17 -5.79 19.23
CA LEU A 480 0.75 -6.83 19.69
C LEU A 480 0.30 -7.49 20.99
N ALA A 481 -0.41 -6.78 21.87
CA ALA A 481 -1.04 -7.37 23.05
C ALA A 481 -2.16 -8.35 22.66
N VAL A 482 -3.00 -8.00 21.68
CA VAL A 482 -4.04 -8.90 21.17
C VAL A 482 -3.42 -10.12 20.48
N VAL A 483 -2.40 -9.94 19.63
CA VAL A 483 -1.66 -11.08 19.05
C VAL A 483 -1.05 -11.96 20.15
N SER A 484 -0.48 -11.36 21.19
CA SER A 484 0.05 -12.11 22.34
C SER A 484 -1.01 -12.93 23.05
N ALA A 485 -2.18 -12.34 23.31
CA ALA A 485 -3.29 -13.02 23.97
C ALA A 485 -3.88 -14.13 23.07
N GLU A 486 -4.08 -13.84 21.80
CA GLU A 486 -4.61 -14.79 20.82
C GLU A 486 -3.69 -16.00 20.66
N MET A 487 -2.39 -15.77 20.49
CA MET A 487 -1.41 -16.85 20.38
C MET A 487 -1.29 -17.65 21.67
N ALA A 488 -1.43 -17.02 22.84
CA ALA A 488 -1.48 -17.73 24.12
C ALA A 488 -2.70 -18.65 24.22
N VAL A 489 -3.87 -18.23 23.74
CA VAL A 489 -5.08 -19.07 23.74
C VAL A 489 -4.95 -20.22 22.74
N LEU A 490 -4.47 -19.95 21.53
CA LEU A 490 -4.34 -20.96 20.47
C LEU A 490 -3.30 -22.03 20.78
N PHE A 491 -2.22 -21.66 21.48
CA PHE A 491 -1.10 -22.54 21.79
C PHE A 491 -0.99 -22.90 23.27
N ARG A 492 -2.05 -22.68 24.06
CA ARG A 492 -2.16 -23.19 25.43
C ARG A 492 -2.00 -24.71 25.38
N ARG A 493 -0.97 -25.20 26.07
CA ARG A 493 -0.82 -26.61 26.43
C ARG A 493 -1.43 -26.84 27.80
#